data_AF-A0AAW1TII2-F1
#
_entry.id   AF-A0AAW1TII2-F1
#
_cell.length_a   1.000
_cell.length_b   1.000
_cell.length_c   1.000
_cell.angle_alpha   90.00
_cell.angle_beta   90.00
_cell.angle_gamma   90.00
#
_symmetry.space_group_name_H-M   'P 1'
#
loop_
_entity.id
_entity.type
_entity.pdbx_description
1 polymer ?
#
loop_
_entity_poly.entity_id
_entity_poly.type
_entity_poly.pdbx_seq_one_letter_code
_entity_poly.pdbx_strand_id
1 'polypeptide(L)'
;MPIGRNGDSTQSFPVEKYGLNGSHHILLEGCTYPPEKRSSMAQSVGPMTAMLCHIRTEEKYRKKWTDAAKRAMAHIPVIDEVLDMVKGRKASEIRGIMSLLADILLITTSRQAHRMFFPLSMFYSVIKMMGEGKDITADSGAKIPAMGVDTLLDSFNVSGNGGFYFYHLASQFVWEIEGEMTESMARQILFHSIFGTFKEDLSILKQITDLGTWNTREEMGGSFKKMTTCGKSVQVFPVALKYYSKLSSANMSGLLSSSYSQVSSLPVFSGARTQTFSDDFFNN
;
A
#
# COMPACT_ATOMS: atom_id res chain seq x y z
N MET A 1 16.10 3.72 6.03
CA MET A 1 15.91 2.39 5.38
C MET A 1 16.98 1.41 5.86
N PRO A 2 16.61 0.24 6.44
CA PRO A 2 17.56 -0.75 6.93
C PRO A 2 18.38 -1.39 5.80
N ILE A 3 19.68 -1.62 6.06
CA ILE A 3 20.64 -2.24 5.13
C ILE A 3 21.03 -3.63 5.63
N GLY A 4 21.16 -3.81 6.95
CA GLY A 4 21.54 -5.06 7.59
C GLY A 4 21.59 -4.91 9.11
N ARG A 5 21.95 -5.99 9.79
CA ARG A 5 22.28 -5.98 11.23
C ARG A 5 23.78 -6.13 11.40
N ASN A 6 24.36 -5.29 12.27
CA ASN A 6 25.73 -5.45 12.75
C ASN A 6 25.67 -5.58 14.27
N GLY A 7 25.76 -6.82 14.76
CA GLY A 7 25.41 -7.16 16.15
C GLY A 7 23.95 -6.78 16.47
N ASP A 8 23.75 -6.07 17.59
CA ASP A 8 22.43 -5.57 18.01
C ASP A 8 21.99 -4.29 17.29
N SER A 9 22.86 -3.67 16.49
CA SER A 9 22.56 -2.43 15.78
C SER A 9 22.03 -2.69 14.37
N THR A 10 20.87 -2.10 14.04
CA THR A 10 20.36 -2.10 12.66
C THR A 10 21.04 -0.97 11.91
N GLN A 11 21.91 -1.30 10.95
CA GLN A 11 22.48 -0.31 10.06
C GLN A 11 21.38 0.19 9.12
N SER A 12 21.20 1.51 9.07
CA SER A 12 20.21 2.15 8.20
C SER A 12 20.81 3.38 7.53
N PHE A 13 20.25 3.75 6.37
CA PHE A 13 20.59 5.01 5.72
C PHE A 13 19.38 5.96 5.67
N PRO A 14 19.64 7.28 5.74
CA PRO A 14 18.64 8.31 5.54
C PRO A 14 18.26 8.41 4.05
N VAL A 15 16.96 8.34 3.76
CA VAL A 15 16.43 8.41 2.38
C VAL A 15 16.56 9.82 1.80
N GLU A 16 16.70 10.82 2.67
CA GLU A 16 16.90 12.24 2.38
C GLU A 16 18.21 12.50 1.62
N LYS A 17 19.18 11.60 1.74
CA LYS A 17 20.41 11.66 0.92
C LYS A 17 20.12 11.51 -0.58
N TYR A 18 19.02 10.85 -0.93
CA TYR A 18 18.57 10.66 -2.31
C TYR A 18 17.53 11.70 -2.74
N GLY A 19 17.33 12.78 -1.96
CA GLY A 19 16.39 13.84 -2.33
C GLY A 19 14.94 13.57 -1.93
N LEU A 20 14.67 12.46 -1.23
CA LEU A 20 13.35 12.15 -0.73
C LEU A 20 13.06 12.90 0.57
N ASN A 21 11.90 13.54 0.68
CA ASN A 21 11.50 14.28 1.87
C ASN A 21 10.21 13.72 2.46
N GLY A 22 9.67 14.38 3.50
CA GLY A 22 8.47 13.94 4.21
C GLY A 22 7.23 13.77 3.34
N SER A 23 7.06 14.53 2.25
CA SER A 23 5.93 14.36 1.33
C SER A 23 5.97 13.01 0.59
N HIS A 24 7.17 12.47 0.35
CA HIS A 24 7.37 11.23 -0.40
C HIS A 24 7.13 9.96 0.44
N HIS A 25 6.76 10.08 1.72
CA HIS A 25 6.64 8.93 2.63
C HIS A 25 5.63 7.88 2.13
N ILE A 26 4.57 8.30 1.44
CA ILE A 26 3.56 7.39 0.88
C ILE A 26 4.12 6.47 -0.22
N LEU A 27 5.22 6.86 -0.85
CA LEU A 27 5.91 6.12 -1.90
C LEU A 27 6.98 5.14 -1.34
N LEU A 28 7.15 5.13 -0.01
CA LEU A 28 8.20 4.40 0.71
C LEU A 28 7.67 3.19 1.48
N GLU A 29 6.54 2.62 1.04
CA GLU A 29 6.00 1.39 1.63
C GLU A 29 7.06 0.27 1.66
N GLY A 30 7.14 -0.45 2.78
CA GLY A 30 8.13 -1.51 2.99
C GLY A 30 9.58 -1.04 3.14
N CYS A 31 9.86 0.28 3.19
CA CYS A 31 11.23 0.78 3.34
C CYS A 31 11.87 0.41 4.70
N THR A 32 11.06 0.09 5.70
CA THR A 32 11.48 -0.35 7.04
C THR A 32 11.65 -1.86 7.16
N TYR A 33 11.23 -2.64 6.16
CA TYR A 33 11.41 -4.08 6.18
C TYR A 33 12.89 -4.45 6.09
N PRO A 34 13.29 -5.54 6.78
CA PRO A 34 14.64 -6.06 6.63
C PRO A 34 14.87 -6.57 5.20
N PRO A 35 16.13 -6.59 4.71
CA PRO A 35 16.44 -6.91 3.31
C PRO A 35 15.80 -8.21 2.78
N GLU A 36 15.74 -9.25 3.62
CA GLU A 36 15.22 -10.57 3.29
C GLU A 36 13.72 -10.51 2.99
N LYS A 37 12.96 -9.78 3.83
CA LYS A 37 11.51 -9.57 3.63
C LYS A 37 11.20 -8.66 2.45
N ARG A 38 12.00 -7.60 2.23
CA ARG A 38 11.84 -6.75 1.04
C ARG A 38 11.95 -7.56 -0.24
N SER A 39 12.93 -8.49 -0.28
CA SER A 39 13.12 -9.36 -1.42
C SER A 39 11.87 -10.21 -1.69
N SER A 40 11.29 -10.88 -0.70
CA SER A 40 10.07 -11.69 -0.93
C SER A 40 8.84 -10.84 -1.32
N MET A 41 8.82 -9.56 -0.93
CA MET A 41 7.71 -8.63 -1.16
C MET A 41 7.95 -7.62 -2.30
N ALA A 42 8.86 -7.88 -3.23
CA ALA A 42 9.27 -6.90 -4.24
C ALA A 42 8.12 -6.32 -5.11
N GLN A 43 6.98 -7.00 -5.22
CA GLN A 43 5.78 -6.52 -5.93
C GLN A 43 4.87 -5.60 -5.09
N SER A 44 5.04 -5.60 -3.78
CA SER A 44 4.19 -4.89 -2.81
C SER A 44 4.95 -3.78 -2.06
N VAL A 45 6.22 -3.53 -2.38
CA VAL A 45 6.96 -2.39 -1.82
C VAL A 45 6.69 -1.10 -2.60
N GLY A 46 6.93 0.04 -1.94
CA GLY A 46 6.96 1.40 -2.49
C GLY A 46 7.69 1.50 -3.83
N PRO A 47 7.23 2.30 -4.81
CA PRO A 47 8.01 2.56 -6.03
C PRO A 47 9.38 3.17 -5.69
N MET A 48 9.43 4.12 -4.75
CA MET A 48 10.69 4.70 -4.30
C MET A 48 11.48 3.76 -3.39
N THR A 49 10.83 2.85 -2.67
CA THR A 49 11.52 1.74 -1.99
C THR A 49 12.22 0.82 -2.99
N ALA A 50 11.52 0.43 -4.07
CA ALA A 50 12.09 -0.41 -5.13
C ALA A 50 13.26 0.29 -5.84
N MET A 51 13.13 1.59 -6.11
CA MET A 51 14.19 2.42 -6.70
C MET A 51 15.43 2.50 -5.80
N LEU A 52 15.24 2.76 -4.51
CA LEU A 52 16.33 2.75 -3.53
C LEU A 52 17.01 1.37 -3.45
N CYS A 53 16.24 0.28 -3.49
CA CYS A 53 16.80 -1.06 -3.60
C CYS A 53 17.61 -1.23 -4.90
N HIS A 54 17.10 -0.84 -6.06
CA HIS A 54 17.79 -0.93 -7.35
C HIS A 54 19.17 -0.25 -7.30
N ILE A 55 19.24 0.96 -6.74
CA ILE A 55 20.47 1.74 -6.63
C ILE A 55 21.48 1.08 -5.67
N ARG A 56 21.00 0.50 -4.56
CA ARG A 56 21.85 0.05 -3.45
C ARG A 56 22.26 -1.41 -3.52
N THR A 57 21.57 -2.23 -4.29
CA THR A 57 21.72 -3.69 -4.25
C THR A 57 22.98 -4.14 -4.98
N GLU A 58 23.64 -5.14 -4.40
CA GLU A 58 24.68 -5.93 -5.04
C GLU A 58 24.23 -6.56 -6.36
N GLU A 59 25.19 -6.89 -7.21
CA GLU A 59 24.96 -7.38 -8.56
C GLU A 59 24.02 -8.61 -8.62
N LYS A 60 24.11 -9.51 -7.63
CA LYS A 60 23.32 -10.73 -7.54
C LYS A 60 21.79 -10.50 -7.53
N TYR A 61 21.31 -9.45 -6.87
CA TYR A 61 19.86 -9.17 -6.79
C TYR A 61 19.43 -7.97 -7.63
N ARG A 62 20.34 -7.40 -8.43
CA ARG A 62 20.09 -6.19 -9.21
C ARG A 62 18.93 -6.38 -10.18
N LYS A 63 18.95 -7.44 -11.00
CA LYS A 63 17.89 -7.74 -11.98
C LYS A 63 16.49 -7.71 -11.36
N LYS A 64 16.34 -8.35 -10.19
CA LYS A 64 15.07 -8.40 -9.46
C LYS A 64 14.57 -7.00 -9.08
N TRP A 65 15.45 -6.13 -8.60
CA TRP A 65 15.08 -4.79 -8.19
C TRP A 65 14.89 -3.84 -9.36
N THR A 66 15.64 -4.03 -10.45
CA THR A 66 15.37 -3.37 -11.73
C THR A 66 13.98 -3.73 -12.24
N ASP A 67 13.62 -5.02 -12.28
CA ASP A 67 12.30 -5.48 -12.71
C ASP A 67 11.18 -4.96 -11.80
N ALA A 68 11.42 -4.87 -10.48
CA ALA A 68 10.46 -4.34 -9.52
C ALA A 68 10.24 -2.82 -9.72
N ALA A 69 11.32 -2.05 -9.84
CA ALA A 69 11.26 -0.61 -10.08
C ALA A 69 10.58 -0.31 -11.43
N LYS A 70 10.99 -1.01 -12.49
CA LYS A 70 10.37 -0.93 -13.82
C LYS A 70 8.88 -1.22 -13.75
N ARG A 71 8.46 -2.30 -13.09
CA ARG A 71 7.04 -2.65 -12.96
C ARG A 71 6.25 -1.56 -12.25
N ALA A 72 6.77 -1.05 -11.13
CA ALA A 72 6.10 -0.04 -10.31
C ALA A 72 5.95 1.33 -11.02
N MET A 73 6.82 1.59 -12.00
CA MET A 73 6.92 2.86 -12.72
C MET A 73 6.73 2.69 -14.23
N ALA A 74 6.11 1.60 -14.68
CA ALA A 74 6.01 1.26 -16.11
C ALA A 74 5.16 2.23 -16.94
N HIS A 75 4.40 3.12 -16.29
CA HIS A 75 3.67 4.21 -16.94
C HIS A 75 4.53 5.46 -17.16
N ILE A 76 5.70 5.56 -16.51
CA ILE A 76 6.62 6.67 -16.69
C ILE A 76 7.39 6.45 -17.99
N PRO A 77 7.33 7.38 -18.96
CA PRO A 77 8.11 7.32 -20.18
C PRO A 77 9.61 7.17 -19.86
N VAL A 78 10.34 6.44 -20.70
CA VAL A 78 11.80 6.27 -20.61
C VAL A 78 12.30 5.78 -19.24
N ILE A 79 11.48 5.03 -18.50
CA ILE A 79 11.86 4.52 -17.17
C ILE A 79 13.08 3.60 -17.23
N ASP A 80 13.27 2.88 -18.34
CA ASP A 80 14.44 2.01 -18.54
C ASP A 80 15.73 2.83 -18.60
N GLU A 81 15.76 3.92 -19.37
CA GLU A 81 16.91 4.82 -19.43
C GLU A 81 17.18 5.48 -18.08
N VAL A 82 16.13 5.85 -17.33
CA VAL A 82 16.27 6.40 -15.98
C VAL A 82 16.91 5.40 -15.03
N LEU A 83 16.49 4.12 -15.08
CA LEU A 83 17.06 3.06 -14.24
C LEU A 83 18.54 2.82 -14.55
N ASP A 84 18.93 2.92 -15.83
CA ASP A 84 20.33 2.79 -16.24
C ASP A 84 21.16 4.03 -15.85
N MET A 85 20.60 5.24 -15.95
CA MET A 85 21.30 6.47 -15.56
C MET A 85 21.67 6.50 -14.08
N VAL A 86 20.80 6.01 -13.20
CA VAL A 86 21.05 6.01 -11.75
C VAL A 86 21.96 4.88 -11.28
N LYS A 87 22.22 3.89 -12.14
CA LYS A 87 22.95 2.68 -11.81
C LYS A 87 24.40 2.99 -11.43
N GLY A 88 24.82 2.54 -10.25
CA GLY A 88 26.20 2.70 -9.77
C GLY A 88 26.60 4.13 -9.40
N ARG A 89 25.67 5.08 -9.48
CA ARG A 89 25.91 6.49 -9.13
C ARG A 89 25.81 6.74 -7.63
N LYS A 90 26.52 7.76 -7.13
CA LYS A 90 26.41 8.18 -5.73
C LYS A 90 25.09 8.93 -5.50
N ALA A 91 24.60 8.88 -4.27
CA ALA A 91 23.34 9.54 -3.89
C ALA A 91 23.30 11.05 -4.26
N SER A 92 24.44 11.75 -4.16
CA SER A 92 24.55 13.17 -4.51
C SER A 92 24.36 13.43 -6.01
N GLU A 93 24.76 12.51 -6.89
CA GLU A 93 24.67 12.65 -8.34
C GLU A 93 23.23 12.45 -8.85
N ILE A 94 22.46 11.62 -8.15
CA ILE A 94 21.10 11.22 -8.58
C ILE A 94 19.99 11.89 -7.76
N ARG A 95 20.35 12.75 -6.80
CA ARG A 95 19.41 13.41 -5.89
C ARG A 95 18.28 14.14 -6.62
N GLY A 96 18.61 14.89 -7.67
CA GLY A 96 17.63 15.64 -8.46
C GLY A 96 16.67 14.72 -9.22
N ILE A 97 17.21 13.70 -9.90
CA ILE A 97 16.42 12.71 -10.64
C ILE A 97 15.45 11.98 -9.70
N MET A 98 15.93 11.55 -8.54
CA MET A 98 15.13 10.84 -7.54
C MET A 98 14.01 11.69 -6.95
N SER A 99 14.26 12.99 -6.69
CA SER A 99 13.22 13.90 -6.21
C SER A 99 12.14 14.09 -7.28
N LEU A 100 12.52 14.46 -8.50
CA LEU A 100 11.59 14.67 -9.61
C LEU A 100 10.74 13.42 -9.90
N LEU A 101 11.37 12.25 -9.88
CA LEU A 101 10.66 10.99 -10.07
C LEU A 101 9.62 10.75 -8.96
N ALA A 102 9.96 11.07 -7.71
CA ALA A 102 9.02 10.97 -6.59
C ALA A 102 7.87 11.98 -6.74
N ASP A 103 8.15 13.22 -7.15
CA ASP A 103 7.14 14.26 -7.38
C ASP A 103 6.16 13.83 -8.49
N ILE A 104 6.66 13.28 -9.60
CA ILE A 104 5.83 12.71 -10.67
C ILE A 104 4.94 11.59 -10.14
N LEU A 105 5.47 10.70 -9.29
CA LEU A 105 4.71 9.59 -8.71
C LEU A 105 3.65 10.03 -7.72
N LEU A 106 3.82 11.18 -7.03
CA LEU A 106 2.76 11.73 -6.20
C LEU A 106 1.54 12.15 -7.02
N ILE A 107 1.74 12.63 -8.25
CA ILE A 107 0.67 13.08 -9.16
C ILE A 107 0.07 11.90 -9.91
N THR A 108 0.93 11.03 -10.45
CA THR A 108 0.56 9.99 -11.42
C THR A 108 0.28 8.65 -10.79
N THR A 109 0.41 8.56 -9.45
CA THR A 109 0.41 7.33 -8.65
C THR A 109 1.44 6.30 -9.14
N SER A 110 1.39 5.09 -8.60
CA SER A 110 2.34 4.01 -8.91
C SER A 110 1.66 2.66 -9.06
N ARG A 111 2.33 1.78 -9.78
CA ARG A 111 1.83 0.45 -10.12
C ARG A 111 2.19 -0.58 -9.04
N GLN A 112 1.56 -0.49 -7.89
CA GLN A 112 1.82 -1.37 -6.74
C GLN A 112 0.73 -2.42 -6.54
N ALA A 113 1.13 -3.59 -6.02
CA ALA A 113 0.18 -4.61 -5.61
C ALA A 113 -0.16 -4.46 -4.12
N HIS A 114 -1.38 -4.01 -3.85
CA HIS A 114 -1.92 -3.93 -2.50
C HIS A 114 -2.48 -5.27 -2.04
N ARG A 115 -2.21 -5.61 -0.77
CA ARG A 115 -2.63 -6.87 -0.15
C ARG A 115 -3.07 -6.62 1.28
N MET A 116 -4.04 -7.41 1.74
CA MET A 116 -4.45 -7.50 3.13
C MET A 116 -3.43 -8.35 3.90
N PHE A 117 -2.98 -7.83 5.04
CA PHE A 117 -2.05 -8.50 5.95
C PHE A 117 -2.69 -8.70 7.31
N PHE A 118 -3.40 -9.81 7.47
CA PHE A 118 -4.02 -10.16 8.75
C PHE A 118 -2.97 -10.65 9.75
N PRO A 119 -3.02 -10.20 11.01
CA PRO A 119 -2.25 -10.81 12.11
C PRO A 119 -2.53 -12.31 12.23
N LEU A 120 -1.52 -13.10 12.58
CA LEU A 120 -1.70 -14.55 12.81
C LEU A 120 -2.69 -14.86 13.94
N SER A 121 -2.78 -13.97 14.95
CA SER A 121 -3.81 -14.05 15.98
C SER A 121 -5.22 -13.98 15.42
N MET A 122 -5.45 -13.19 14.35
CA MET A 122 -6.73 -13.16 13.65
C MET A 122 -7.07 -14.50 13.01
N PHE A 123 -6.12 -15.11 12.31
CA PHE A 123 -6.32 -16.44 11.73
C PHE A 123 -6.65 -17.47 12.79
N TYR A 124 -5.87 -17.51 13.87
CA TYR A 124 -6.08 -18.47 14.94
C TYR A 124 -7.48 -18.36 15.55
N SER A 125 -7.93 -17.15 15.90
CA SER A 125 -9.25 -16.97 16.52
C SER A 125 -10.39 -17.32 15.57
N VAL A 126 -10.33 -16.89 14.30
CA VAL A 126 -11.36 -17.20 13.30
C VAL A 126 -11.45 -18.71 13.05
N ILE A 127 -10.30 -19.37 12.84
CA ILE A 127 -10.25 -20.82 12.58
C ILE A 127 -10.73 -21.61 13.79
N LYS A 128 -10.26 -21.27 15.00
CA LYS A 128 -10.68 -21.94 16.24
C LYS A 128 -12.20 -21.88 16.37
N MET A 129 -12.79 -20.72 16.11
CA MET A 129 -14.23 -20.54 16.22
C MET A 129 -14.98 -21.39 15.19
N MET A 130 -14.60 -21.34 13.92
CA MET A 130 -15.25 -22.13 12.89
C MET A 130 -15.08 -23.65 13.07
N GLY A 131 -13.95 -24.09 13.63
CA GLY A 131 -13.67 -25.50 13.91
C GLY A 131 -14.52 -26.10 15.04
N GLU A 132 -15.12 -25.27 15.91
CA GLU A 132 -15.97 -25.73 17.01
C GLU A 132 -17.40 -26.12 16.55
N GLY A 133 -17.74 -25.95 15.27
CA GLY A 133 -18.90 -26.62 14.62
C GLY A 133 -20.28 -26.24 15.16
N LYS A 134 -20.41 -25.15 15.91
CA LYS A 134 -21.68 -24.64 16.44
C LYS A 134 -22.08 -23.39 15.67
N ASP A 135 -23.38 -23.11 15.58
CA ASP A 135 -23.87 -21.77 15.24
C ASP A 135 -23.24 -20.79 16.24
N ILE A 136 -22.26 -20.03 15.78
CA ILE A 136 -21.52 -19.10 16.63
C ILE A 136 -22.34 -17.83 16.68
N THR A 137 -22.87 -17.54 17.86
CA THR A 137 -23.25 -16.18 18.21
C THR A 137 -21.94 -15.45 18.49
N ALA A 138 -21.54 -14.59 17.57
CA ALA A 138 -20.39 -13.72 17.77
C ALA A 138 -20.53 -12.85 19.03
N ASP A 139 -19.43 -12.25 19.50
CA ASP A 139 -19.47 -11.24 20.57
C ASP A 139 -20.40 -10.06 20.20
N SER A 140 -20.56 -9.80 18.91
CA SER A 140 -21.50 -8.81 18.35
C SER A 140 -22.98 -9.25 18.38
N GLY A 141 -23.27 -10.50 18.72
CA GLY A 141 -24.59 -11.12 18.60
C GLY A 141 -24.94 -11.64 17.20
N ALA A 142 -24.05 -11.47 16.21
CA ALA A 142 -24.26 -11.93 14.84
C ALA A 142 -24.20 -13.46 14.73
N LYS A 143 -25.11 -14.06 13.94
CA LYS A 143 -25.03 -15.47 13.56
C LYS A 143 -24.05 -15.63 12.41
N ILE A 144 -22.93 -16.30 12.67
CA ILE A 144 -21.95 -16.61 11.64
C ILE A 144 -22.41 -17.90 10.92
N PRO A 145 -22.58 -17.90 9.58
CA PRO A 145 -22.94 -19.10 8.85
C PRO A 145 -21.91 -20.21 9.09
N ALA A 146 -22.37 -21.44 9.27
CA ALA A 146 -21.52 -22.63 9.36
C ALA A 146 -20.85 -22.91 8.02
N MET A 147 -19.79 -22.17 7.71
CA MET A 147 -18.84 -22.51 6.67
C MET A 147 -17.77 -23.40 7.30
N GLY A 148 -17.43 -24.51 6.65
CA GLY A 148 -16.31 -25.35 7.10
C GLY A 148 -14.99 -24.57 7.04
N VAL A 149 -14.08 -24.85 7.96
CA VAL A 149 -12.72 -24.27 7.97
C VAL A 149 -12.05 -24.48 6.61
N ASP A 150 -12.21 -25.66 6.02
CA ASP A 150 -11.62 -25.99 4.71
C ASP A 150 -12.13 -25.04 3.61
N THR A 151 -13.43 -24.75 3.58
CA THR A 151 -14.01 -23.82 2.59
C THR A 151 -13.52 -22.39 2.78
N LEU A 152 -13.32 -21.94 4.03
CA LEU A 152 -12.72 -20.63 4.29
C LEU A 152 -11.28 -20.58 3.77
N LEU A 153 -10.47 -21.60 4.06
CA LEU A 153 -9.07 -21.66 3.65
C LEU A 153 -8.93 -21.75 2.13
N ASP A 154 -9.76 -22.54 1.47
CA ASP A 154 -9.76 -22.70 0.01
C ASP A 154 -10.17 -21.42 -0.74
N SER A 155 -11.06 -20.63 -0.14
CA SER A 155 -11.54 -19.36 -0.72
C SER A 155 -10.69 -18.15 -0.34
N PHE A 156 -9.81 -18.29 0.66
CA PHE A 156 -9.03 -17.18 1.20
C PHE A 156 -8.08 -16.60 0.15
N ASN A 157 -8.07 -15.27 0.08
CA ASN A 157 -7.10 -14.52 -0.72
C ASN A 157 -6.84 -13.15 -0.10
N VAL A 158 -5.74 -12.52 -0.49
CA VAL A 158 -5.24 -11.30 0.15
C VAL A 158 -5.65 -10.01 -0.56
N SER A 159 -6.59 -10.01 -1.50
CA SER A 159 -6.96 -8.77 -2.23
C SER A 159 -8.40 -8.69 -2.73
N GLY A 160 -9.15 -9.78 -2.67
CA GLY A 160 -10.54 -9.90 -3.15
C GLY A 160 -11.45 -10.56 -2.11
N ASN A 161 -12.56 -11.13 -2.59
CA ASN A 161 -13.73 -11.47 -1.78
C ASN A 161 -13.42 -12.34 -0.55
N GLY A 162 -12.59 -13.38 -0.69
CA GLY A 162 -12.22 -14.27 0.42
C GLY A 162 -11.54 -13.54 1.59
N GLY A 163 -10.67 -12.57 1.31
CA GLY A 163 -10.04 -11.77 2.36
C GLY A 163 -11.03 -10.80 3.03
N PHE A 164 -11.95 -10.22 2.27
CA PHE A 164 -13.01 -9.38 2.84
C PHE A 164 -13.99 -10.18 3.69
N TYR A 165 -14.34 -11.40 3.26
CA TYR A 165 -15.15 -12.32 4.05
C TYR A 165 -14.43 -12.71 5.35
N PHE A 166 -13.15 -13.08 5.27
CA PHE A 166 -12.33 -13.35 6.45
C PHE A 166 -12.29 -12.14 7.40
N TYR A 167 -12.09 -10.93 6.88
CA TYR A 167 -12.12 -9.71 7.68
C TYR A 167 -13.47 -9.46 8.33
N HIS A 168 -14.58 -9.70 7.62
CA HIS A 168 -15.92 -9.60 8.17
C HIS A 168 -16.18 -10.59 9.31
N LEU A 169 -15.66 -11.82 9.21
CA LEU A 169 -15.68 -12.78 10.32
C LEU A 169 -14.85 -12.26 11.50
N ALA A 170 -13.61 -11.83 11.23
CA ALA A 170 -12.74 -11.27 12.25
C ALA A 170 -13.33 -10.02 12.93
N SER A 171 -14.14 -9.24 12.23
CA SER A 171 -14.78 -8.03 12.77
C SER A 171 -15.89 -8.32 13.78
N GLN A 172 -16.29 -9.58 13.94
CA GLN A 172 -17.31 -9.99 14.90
C GLN A 172 -16.77 -10.25 16.31
N PHE A 173 -15.46 -10.17 16.48
CA PHE A 173 -14.78 -10.45 17.75
C PHE A 173 -14.21 -9.19 18.38
N VAL A 174 -14.10 -9.20 19.71
CA VAL A 174 -13.34 -8.19 20.44
C VAL A 174 -11.84 -8.50 20.32
N TRP A 175 -11.07 -7.49 19.90
CA TRP A 175 -9.61 -7.54 19.84
C TRP A 175 -9.01 -6.64 20.91
N GLU A 176 -7.84 -7.00 21.38
CA GLU A 176 -7.08 -6.22 22.34
C GLU A 176 -5.83 -5.65 21.68
N ILE A 177 -5.65 -4.33 21.78
CA ILE A 177 -4.48 -3.62 21.25
C ILE A 177 -3.82 -2.87 22.39
N GLU A 178 -2.53 -3.11 22.58
CA GLU A 178 -1.73 -2.37 23.57
C GLU A 178 -1.36 -0.97 23.05
N GLY A 179 -1.58 0.04 23.88
CA GLY A 179 -1.12 1.40 23.62
C GLY A 179 -1.95 2.50 24.29
N GLU A 180 -1.37 3.70 24.33
CA GLU A 180 -2.06 4.90 24.81
C GLU A 180 -2.86 5.53 23.67
N MET A 181 -4.05 4.99 23.40
CA MET A 181 -4.93 5.49 22.34
C MET A 181 -6.40 5.33 22.73
N THR A 182 -7.28 6.05 22.03
CA THR A 182 -8.73 5.85 22.16
C THR A 182 -9.17 4.61 21.40
N GLU A 183 -10.33 4.07 21.73
CA GLU A 183 -10.95 2.97 20.97
C GLU A 183 -11.04 3.29 19.47
N SER A 184 -11.54 4.48 19.13
CA SER A 184 -11.65 4.94 17.74
C SER A 184 -10.30 4.93 17.01
N MET A 185 -9.23 5.42 17.64
CA MET A 185 -7.89 5.41 17.07
C MET A 185 -7.37 3.98 16.89
N ALA A 186 -7.55 3.11 17.89
CA ALA A 186 -7.16 1.70 17.82
C ALA A 186 -7.85 0.96 16.66
N ARG A 187 -9.16 1.19 16.47
CA ARG A 187 -9.94 0.65 15.33
C ARG A 187 -9.33 1.07 13.98
N GLN A 188 -9.06 2.36 13.82
CA GLN A 188 -8.48 2.91 12.58
C GLN A 188 -7.07 2.40 12.33
N ILE A 189 -6.22 2.35 13.37
CA ILE A 189 -4.84 1.84 13.28
C ILE A 189 -4.84 0.37 12.84
N LEU A 190 -5.72 -0.45 13.43
CA LEU A 190 -5.88 -1.85 13.04
C LEU A 190 -6.28 -1.96 11.57
N PHE A 191 -7.27 -1.18 11.13
CA PHE A 191 -7.72 -1.19 9.75
C PHE A 191 -6.61 -0.78 8.77
N HIS A 192 -5.93 0.34 9.04
CA HIS A 192 -4.81 0.79 8.21
C HIS A 192 -3.67 -0.23 8.14
N SER A 193 -3.41 -0.94 9.24
CA SER A 193 -2.35 -1.96 9.30
C SER A 193 -2.70 -3.20 8.49
N ILE A 194 -3.96 -3.61 8.48
CA ILE A 194 -4.44 -4.76 7.70
C ILE A 194 -4.49 -4.43 6.22
N PHE A 195 -5.11 -3.31 5.85
CA PHE A 195 -5.40 -2.99 4.45
C PHE A 195 -4.32 -2.14 3.74
N GLY A 196 -3.36 -1.60 4.49
CA GLY A 196 -2.32 -0.72 3.93
C GLY A 196 -2.85 0.64 3.47
N THR A 197 -3.94 1.14 4.08
CA THR A 197 -4.64 2.36 3.66
C THR A 197 -4.07 3.65 4.26
N PHE A 198 -2.86 3.63 4.82
CA PHE A 198 -2.20 4.81 5.40
C PHE A 198 -1.89 5.93 4.37
N LYS A 199 -1.97 5.60 3.08
CA LYS A 199 -1.78 6.49 1.93
C LYS A 199 -3.04 6.65 1.07
N GLU A 200 -4.16 6.10 1.52
CA GLU A 200 -5.45 6.20 0.84
C GLU A 200 -6.15 7.52 1.19
N ASP A 201 -7.09 7.94 0.36
CA ASP A 201 -7.98 9.03 0.69
C ASP A 201 -8.92 8.64 1.85
N LEU A 202 -8.80 9.35 2.99
CA LEU A 202 -9.65 9.16 4.16
C LEU A 202 -11.14 9.39 3.86
N SER A 203 -11.46 10.20 2.84
CA SER A 203 -12.83 10.43 2.39
C SER A 203 -13.47 9.16 1.83
N ILE A 204 -12.69 8.33 1.13
CA ILE A 204 -13.13 7.02 0.62
C ILE A 204 -13.37 6.09 1.82
N LEU A 205 -12.45 6.06 2.78
CA LEU A 205 -12.59 5.22 3.97
C LEU A 205 -13.86 5.56 4.76
N LYS A 206 -14.17 6.84 4.92
CA LYS A 206 -15.42 7.30 5.55
C LYS A 206 -16.68 6.77 4.85
N GLN A 207 -16.66 6.66 3.53
CA GLN A 207 -17.81 6.20 2.75
C GLN A 207 -18.00 4.68 2.84
N ILE A 208 -16.90 3.91 2.77
CA ILE A 208 -16.97 2.45 2.68
C ILE A 208 -17.03 1.75 4.03
N THR A 209 -16.78 2.47 5.14
CA THR A 209 -16.74 1.90 6.50
C THR A 209 -17.87 2.41 7.38
N ASP A 210 -18.06 1.79 8.54
CA ASP A 210 -18.98 2.24 9.59
C ASP A 210 -18.51 3.50 10.33
N LEU A 211 -17.23 3.90 10.17
CA LEU A 211 -16.69 5.10 10.79
C LEU A 211 -17.05 6.39 10.03
N GLY A 212 -17.69 7.33 10.73
CA GLY A 212 -18.04 8.65 10.19
C GLY A 212 -16.87 9.64 10.09
N THR A 213 -15.76 9.36 10.78
CA THR A 213 -14.57 10.21 10.84
C THR A 213 -13.31 9.35 10.87
N TRP A 214 -12.30 9.77 10.13
CA TRP A 214 -10.97 9.17 10.09
C TRP A 214 -9.95 10.21 10.52
N ASN A 215 -9.06 9.82 11.43
CA ASN A 215 -8.05 10.69 11.98
C ASN A 215 -6.83 10.78 11.09
N THR A 216 -6.26 11.97 10.99
CA THR A 216 -4.96 12.14 10.35
C THR A 216 -3.85 11.58 11.25
N ARG A 217 -2.67 11.34 10.66
CA ARG A 217 -1.52 10.87 11.44
C ARG A 217 -1.13 11.85 12.55
N GLU A 218 -1.30 13.15 12.32
CA GLU A 218 -1.03 14.21 13.29
C GLU A 218 -1.98 14.14 14.47
N GLU A 219 -3.29 13.99 14.22
CA GLU A 219 -4.32 13.86 15.25
C GLU A 219 -4.14 12.62 16.12
N MET A 220 -3.62 11.52 15.56
CA MET A 220 -3.28 10.31 16.34
C MET A 220 -2.08 10.50 17.27
N GLY A 221 -1.28 11.55 17.08
CA GLY A 221 -0.21 11.98 18.00
C GLY A 221 0.74 10.86 18.43
N GLY A 222 0.84 10.68 19.75
CA GLY A 222 1.77 9.76 20.43
C GLY A 222 1.36 8.28 20.45
N SER A 223 0.19 7.92 19.90
CA SER A 223 -0.39 6.57 19.99
C SER A 223 0.56 5.44 19.56
N PHE A 224 1.46 5.73 18.62
CA PHE A 224 2.41 4.75 18.06
C PHE A 224 3.72 4.62 18.82
N LYS A 225 4.04 5.51 19.77
CA LYS A 225 5.36 5.54 20.45
C LYS A 225 5.47 4.54 21.61
N LYS A 226 4.35 4.03 22.11
CA LYS A 226 4.28 3.22 23.34
C LYS A 226 3.60 1.86 23.18
N MET A 227 3.31 1.41 21.95
CA MET A 227 2.50 0.19 21.72
C MET A 227 3.04 -1.05 22.45
N THR A 228 4.36 -1.21 22.63
CA THR A 228 4.96 -2.39 23.29
C THR A 228 5.40 -2.14 24.74
N THR A 229 5.19 -0.93 25.28
CA THR A 229 5.72 -0.53 26.60
C THR A 229 4.69 0.18 27.48
N CYS A 230 3.47 0.36 26.97
CA CYS A 230 2.42 1.14 27.62
C CYS A 230 1.77 0.43 28.81
N GLY A 231 1.72 -0.90 28.82
CA GLY A 231 0.98 -1.68 29.83
C GLY A 231 -0.53 -1.40 29.90
N LYS A 232 -1.08 -0.56 29.00
CA LYS A 232 -2.52 -0.34 28.84
C LYS A 232 -2.96 -1.02 27.57
N SER A 233 -4.13 -1.65 27.65
CA SER A 233 -4.78 -2.26 26.52
C SER A 233 -6.15 -1.62 26.26
N VAL A 234 -6.52 -1.62 24.98
CA VAL A 234 -7.77 -1.07 24.47
C VAL A 234 -8.48 -2.21 23.75
N GLN A 235 -9.69 -2.52 24.21
CA GLN A 235 -10.56 -3.48 23.54
C GLN A 235 -11.31 -2.80 22.40
N VAL A 236 -11.34 -3.44 21.23
CA VAL A 236 -11.95 -2.88 20.02
C VAL A 236 -12.64 -3.96 19.19
N PHE A 237 -13.77 -3.60 18.59
CA PHE A 237 -14.23 -4.30 17.38
C PHE A 237 -13.56 -3.68 16.15
N PRO A 238 -13.06 -4.46 15.19
CA PRO A 238 -12.50 -3.92 13.96
C PRO A 238 -13.51 -3.02 13.24
N VAL A 239 -13.01 -2.11 12.40
CA VAL A 239 -13.85 -1.25 11.57
C VAL A 239 -14.71 -2.12 10.65
N ALA A 240 -16.03 -1.92 10.64
CA ALA A 240 -16.91 -2.69 9.78
C ALA A 240 -16.96 -2.08 8.37
N LEU A 241 -16.96 -2.93 7.35
CA LEU A 241 -17.10 -2.51 5.97
C LEU A 241 -18.59 -2.49 5.59
N LYS A 242 -19.09 -1.33 5.14
CA LYS A 242 -20.40 -1.20 4.48
C LYS A 242 -20.34 -1.69 3.04
N TYR A 243 -19.25 -1.33 2.37
CA TYR A 243 -18.95 -1.68 1.00
C TYR A 243 -17.49 -2.12 0.91
N TYR A 244 -17.17 -2.95 -0.07
CA TYR A 244 -15.79 -3.26 -0.39
C TYR A 244 -15.58 -3.25 -1.91
N SER A 245 -14.36 -2.91 -2.29
CA SER A 245 -13.86 -3.06 -3.65
C SER A 245 -12.57 -3.85 -3.61
N LYS A 246 -12.27 -4.55 -4.70
CA LYS A 246 -10.98 -5.25 -4.82
C LYS A 246 -9.84 -4.23 -4.62
N LEU A 247 -8.83 -4.61 -3.84
CA LEU A 247 -7.68 -3.73 -3.61
C LEU A 247 -7.04 -3.34 -4.94
N SER A 248 -6.66 -2.07 -5.03
CA SER A 248 -6.12 -1.50 -6.26
C SER A 248 -4.89 -2.29 -6.73
N SER A 249 -4.84 -2.47 -8.04
CA SER A 249 -3.70 -3.10 -8.71
C SER A 249 -3.20 -2.18 -9.82
N ALA A 250 -1.96 -2.44 -10.23
CA ALA A 250 -1.14 -1.71 -11.18
C ALA A 250 -1.80 -1.14 -12.46
N ASN A 251 -3.03 -1.51 -12.84
CA ASN A 251 -3.65 -1.11 -14.12
C ASN A 251 -4.75 -0.06 -13.98
N MET A 252 -5.05 0.43 -12.77
CA MET A 252 -6.28 1.19 -12.51
C MET A 252 -6.15 2.72 -12.72
N SER A 253 -4.93 3.26 -12.83
CA SER A 253 -4.70 4.70 -13.02
C SER A 253 -4.26 4.99 -14.46
N GLY A 254 -5.24 5.20 -15.35
CA GLY A 254 -4.98 5.56 -16.75
C GLY A 254 -4.44 6.99 -16.98
N LEU A 255 -3.97 7.66 -15.92
CA LEU A 255 -3.55 9.07 -15.93
C LEU A 255 -2.45 9.39 -16.94
N LEU A 256 -1.58 8.42 -17.30
CA LEU A 256 -0.56 8.57 -18.35
C LEU A 256 -0.79 7.64 -19.56
N SER A 257 -1.88 6.85 -19.60
CA SER A 257 -2.16 5.93 -20.71
C SER A 257 -2.78 6.62 -21.94
N SER A 258 -3.09 7.91 -21.85
CA SER A 258 -3.51 8.75 -22.99
C SER A 258 -2.37 9.11 -23.94
N SER A 259 -1.14 8.67 -23.66
CA SER A 259 0.05 8.94 -24.46
C SER A 259 -0.02 8.47 -25.93
N TYR A 260 -1.02 7.66 -26.30
CA TYR A 260 -1.24 7.20 -27.68
C TYR A 260 -2.63 7.54 -28.25
N SER A 261 -3.43 8.37 -27.60
CA SER A 261 -4.69 8.83 -28.20
C SER A 261 -4.41 9.91 -29.24
N GLN A 262 -5.12 9.86 -30.37
CA GLN A 262 -5.07 10.92 -31.37
C GLN A 262 -5.64 12.22 -30.76
N VAL A 263 -4.77 13.15 -30.35
CA VAL A 263 -5.15 14.45 -29.78
C VAL A 263 -5.52 15.50 -30.84
N SER A 264 -5.14 15.24 -32.10
CA SER A 264 -5.40 16.13 -33.24
C SER A 264 -5.46 15.34 -34.54
N SER A 265 -6.16 15.87 -35.55
CA SER A 265 -6.21 15.30 -36.90
C SER A 265 -5.50 16.21 -37.91
N LEU A 266 -4.57 15.63 -38.67
CA LEU A 266 -3.97 16.30 -39.83
C LEU A 266 -4.87 16.05 -41.07
N PRO A 267 -5.26 17.11 -41.80
CA PRO A 267 -6.08 16.94 -43.00
C PRO A 267 -5.25 16.32 -44.12
N VAL A 268 -5.81 15.29 -44.76
CA VAL A 268 -5.24 14.67 -45.97
C VAL A 268 -6.03 15.08 -47.23
N PHE A 269 -7.31 15.46 -47.08
CA PHE A 269 -8.20 15.89 -48.16
C PHE A 269 -8.63 17.35 -47.98
N SER A 270 -8.87 18.06 -49.09
CA SER A 270 -9.37 19.43 -49.10
C SER A 270 -10.90 19.47 -48.90
N GLY A 271 -11.37 20.29 -47.97
CA GLY A 271 -12.80 20.47 -47.67
C GLY A 271 -13.02 21.32 -46.42
N ALA A 272 -14.23 21.89 -46.29
CA ALA A 272 -14.63 22.60 -45.08
C ALA A 272 -14.80 21.61 -43.92
N ARG A 273 -14.12 21.86 -42.80
CA ARG A 273 -14.20 21.03 -41.59
C ARG A 273 -14.02 21.86 -40.33
N THR A 274 -14.62 21.40 -39.24
CA THR A 274 -14.32 21.87 -37.89
C THR A 274 -13.21 21.01 -37.30
N GLN A 275 -12.08 21.63 -36.95
CA GLN A 275 -10.97 20.90 -36.35
C GLN A 275 -11.31 20.59 -34.90
N THR A 276 -11.31 19.30 -34.56
CA THR A 276 -11.49 18.83 -33.18
C THR A 276 -10.12 18.72 -32.53
N PHE A 277 -9.98 19.38 -31.38
CA PHE A 277 -8.82 19.27 -30.51
C PHE A 277 -9.27 18.67 -29.19
N SER A 278 -8.46 17.79 -28.61
CA SER A 278 -8.58 17.42 -27.20
C SER A 278 -8.06 18.59 -26.35
N ASP A 279 -8.62 18.81 -25.15
CA ASP A 279 -8.06 19.78 -24.19
C ASP A 279 -6.60 19.45 -23.82
N ASP A 280 -6.20 18.18 -23.95
CA ASP A 280 -4.80 17.71 -23.79
C ASP A 280 -3.84 18.31 -24.84
N PHE A 281 -4.37 18.85 -25.95
CA PHE A 281 -3.57 19.52 -26.98
C PHE A 281 -2.99 20.85 -26.51
N PHE A 282 -3.66 21.54 -25.58
CA PHE A 282 -3.27 22.88 -25.12
C PHE A 282 -2.58 22.88 -23.75
N ASN A 283 -2.50 21.72 -23.08
CA ASN A 283 -1.95 21.59 -21.73
C ASN A 283 -0.51 21.01 -21.68
N ASN A 284 0.19 20.93 -22.82
CA ASN A 284 1.62 20.58 -22.89
C ASN A 284 2.49 21.83 -23.13
#